data_AF-A0A957BVS2-F1
#
_entry.id   AF-A0A957BVS2-F1
#
_cell.length_a   1.000
_cell.length_b   1.000
_cell.length_c   1.000
_cell.angle_alpha   90.00
_cell.angle_beta   90.00
_cell.angle_gamma   90.00
#
_symmetry.space_group_name_H-M   'P 1'
#
loop_
_entity.id
_entity.type
_entity.pdbx_description
1 polymer ?
#
loop_
_entity_poly.entity_id
_entity_poly.type
_entity_poly.pdbx_seq_one_letter_code
_entity_poly.pdbx_strand_id
1 'polypeptide(L)'
;GVMVNAEHPSAYKLTSLSATADADGTVIAVADASYEIVNQRQQGNIQLVRLQQDGIQTWWSVSSAEGNTIELQETLSRTTTADGTLLYNGAPQDAGRFFQVGSFAKLVINGEEVDRLEQVDAFQFLAAIQQSDITRFIPVSFEDDGEQVTVWYQTVTPGERLMRPGVRFKIAEDSTLLSKLDFISLMLALFLGTAALPHILIRYYTVRRPRDARKSTVVAIAAIGFFYILTLFLGMGAMVSGVLDVESSNMSAPLLAQNFGVILFACISALAFATVLGTVSGLIVASCGAVVHDLMHHFMGMKLSEQSQVRTGKVVAAVVGSIAILLGIVFKDTNVSFLVGLAFAVAASANLPSIVMLLFWKRTTARGITASILAGIVSSLGLILFSPMMWNIYGLGAANAPVPLENPGIISIPLSFVVLVVVSLATQPAHVSAADTQVQAELIAK
;
A
#
# COMPACT_ATOMS: atom_id res chain seq x y z
N GLY A 1 -16.17 21.46 8.75
CA GLY A 1 -15.89 21.48 10.20
C GLY A 1 -15.80 20.06 10.68
N VAL A 2 -14.62 19.61 11.07
CA VAL A 2 -14.40 18.28 11.62
C VAL A 2 -14.36 18.45 13.13
N MET A 3 -15.37 17.93 13.84
CA MET A 3 -15.24 17.75 15.28
C MET A 3 -14.37 16.52 15.49
N VAL A 4 -13.10 16.70 15.80
CA VAL A 4 -12.23 15.60 16.21
C VAL A 4 -12.13 15.65 17.71
N ASN A 5 -12.64 14.64 18.39
CA ASN A 5 -12.33 14.54 19.80
C ASN A 5 -12.14 13.12 20.32
N ALA A 6 -11.19 13.02 21.26
CA ALA A 6 -10.90 11.91 22.16
C ALA A 6 -12.09 11.51 23.06
N GLU A 7 -13.26 12.11 22.87
CA GLU A 7 -14.52 11.83 23.56
C GLU A 7 -15.66 11.61 22.57
N HIS A 8 -15.42 10.97 21.42
CA HIS A 8 -16.53 10.42 20.67
C HIS A 8 -17.19 9.32 21.54
N PRO A 9 -18.51 9.34 21.79
CA PRO A 9 -19.19 8.39 22.68
C PRO A 9 -19.02 6.92 22.29
N SER A 10 -18.56 6.66 21.06
CA SER A 10 -18.35 5.32 20.50
C SER A 10 -16.87 4.94 20.33
N ALA A 11 -15.91 5.82 20.62
CA ALA A 11 -14.49 5.49 20.50
C ALA A 11 -14.05 4.73 21.77
N TYR A 12 -13.52 3.53 21.60
CA TYR A 12 -13.04 2.72 22.72
C TYR A 12 -11.80 3.37 23.33
N LYS A 13 -11.85 3.64 24.64
CA LYS A 13 -10.70 4.13 25.39
C LYS A 13 -9.98 2.92 25.99
N LEU A 14 -8.78 2.67 25.47
CA LEU A 14 -7.88 1.66 26.02
C LEU A 14 -7.53 2.03 27.46
N THR A 15 -7.47 1.01 28.31
CA THR A 15 -7.29 1.16 29.75
C THR A 15 -5.82 1.11 30.15
N SER A 16 -5.50 1.70 31.30
CA SER A 16 -4.19 1.58 31.96
C SER A 16 -4.35 0.84 33.29
N LEU A 17 -3.37 0.01 33.64
CA LEU A 17 -3.28 -0.67 34.93
C LEU A 17 -1.96 -0.33 35.60
N SER A 18 -2.00 -0.09 36.91
CA SER A 18 -0.78 -0.02 37.71
C SER A 18 -0.32 -1.42 38.07
N ALA A 19 0.98 -1.66 38.01
CA ALA A 19 1.63 -2.90 38.36
C ALA A 19 2.90 -2.64 39.16
N THR A 20 3.44 -3.67 39.81
CA THR A 20 4.73 -3.61 40.49
C THR A 20 5.75 -4.50 39.80
N ALA A 21 6.99 -4.05 39.77
CA ALA A 21 8.13 -4.78 39.24
C ALA A 21 9.17 -5.13 40.30
N ASP A 22 9.96 -6.17 40.00
CA ASP A 22 11.20 -6.46 40.71
C ASP A 22 12.36 -5.54 40.26
N ALA A 23 13.56 -5.78 40.81
CA ALA A 23 14.75 -4.99 40.51
C ALA A 23 15.23 -5.12 39.05
N ASP A 24 14.80 -6.17 38.36
CA ASP A 24 15.15 -6.45 36.95
C ASP A 24 14.09 -5.91 35.98
N GLY A 25 13.04 -5.24 36.49
CA GLY A 25 11.94 -4.68 35.70
C GLY A 25 10.89 -5.71 35.28
N THR A 26 10.93 -6.92 35.84
CA THR A 26 9.93 -7.96 35.62
C THR A 26 8.68 -7.64 36.42
N VAL A 27 7.52 -7.68 35.77
CA VAL A 27 6.24 -7.39 36.40
C VAL A 27 5.85 -8.57 37.30
N ILE A 28 5.70 -8.31 38.60
CA ILE A 28 5.45 -9.33 39.62
C ILE A 28 4.03 -9.30 40.18
N ALA A 29 3.33 -8.16 40.13
CA ALA A 29 1.93 -8.07 40.52
C ALA A 29 1.21 -6.94 39.78
N VAL A 30 -0.08 -7.13 39.49
CA VAL A 30 -0.97 -6.07 38.98
C VAL A 30 -1.81 -5.56 40.15
N ALA A 31 -2.04 -4.25 40.23
CA ALA A 31 -2.78 -3.64 41.34
C ALA A 31 -4.25 -4.07 41.39
N ASP A 32 -4.84 -4.37 40.22
CA ASP A 32 -6.15 -4.98 40.11
C ASP A 32 -6.04 -6.51 40.25
N ALA A 33 -6.57 -7.03 41.36
CA ALA A 33 -6.50 -8.45 41.70
C ALA A 33 -7.34 -9.36 40.79
N SER A 34 -8.18 -8.81 39.89
CA SER A 34 -8.90 -9.61 38.89
C SER A 34 -8.00 -10.07 37.74
N TYR A 35 -6.80 -9.49 37.60
CA TYR A 35 -5.83 -9.87 36.58
C TYR A 35 -4.75 -10.78 37.14
N GLU A 36 -4.51 -11.89 36.46
CA GLU A 36 -3.40 -12.81 36.72
C GLU A 36 -2.34 -12.68 35.63
N ILE A 37 -1.07 -12.62 36.02
CA ILE A 37 0.06 -12.59 35.07
C ILE A 37 0.29 -14.00 34.55
N VAL A 38 0.08 -14.24 33.25
CA VAL A 38 0.29 -15.53 32.60
C VAL A 38 1.72 -15.65 32.10
N ASN A 39 2.19 -14.63 31.37
CA ASN A 39 3.50 -14.60 30.75
C ASN A 39 3.96 -13.14 30.56
N GLN A 40 5.24 -12.93 30.35
CA GLN A 40 5.80 -11.65 29.94
C GLN A 40 7.00 -11.85 29.03
N ARG A 41 7.22 -10.92 28.11
CA ARG A 41 8.28 -11.02 27.11
C ARG A 41 8.81 -9.64 26.75
N GLN A 42 10.12 -9.58 26.52
CA GLN A 42 10.75 -8.49 25.79
C GLN A 42 10.70 -8.77 24.28
N GLN A 43 10.10 -7.87 23.50
CA GLN A 43 10.04 -7.96 22.05
C GLN A 43 10.61 -6.69 21.43
N GLY A 44 11.89 -6.74 21.04
CA GLY A 44 12.62 -5.54 20.64
C GLY A 44 12.74 -4.55 21.80
N ASN A 45 12.24 -3.32 21.60
CA ASN A 45 12.32 -2.24 22.59
C ASN A 45 11.09 -2.16 23.50
N ILE A 46 10.14 -3.09 23.39
CA ILE A 46 8.93 -3.11 24.21
C ILE A 46 8.87 -4.34 25.10
N GLN A 47 8.35 -4.16 26.31
CA GLN A 47 8.00 -5.24 27.21
C GLN A 47 6.49 -5.46 27.14
N LEU A 48 6.11 -6.71 26.88
CA LEU A 48 4.72 -7.15 26.78
C LEU A 48 4.40 -8.10 27.93
N VAL A 49 3.21 -7.97 28.49
CA VAL A 49 2.69 -8.78 29.59
C VAL A 49 1.36 -9.39 29.15
N ARG A 50 1.26 -10.72 29.21
CA ARG A 50 0.05 -11.49 28.96
C ARG A 50 -0.70 -11.61 30.28
N LEU A 51 -1.85 -10.96 30.37
CA LEU A 51 -2.72 -10.98 31.55
C LEU A 51 -3.97 -11.82 31.27
N GLN A 52 -4.45 -12.52 32.28
CA GLN A 52 -5.71 -13.26 32.24
C GLN A 52 -6.72 -12.62 33.17
N GLN A 53 -7.94 -12.43 32.67
CA GLN A 53 -9.10 -12.02 33.45
C GLN A 53 -10.31 -12.80 32.94
N ASP A 54 -11.06 -13.44 33.84
CA ASP A 54 -12.27 -14.23 33.51
C ASP A 54 -12.07 -15.27 32.39
N GLY A 55 -10.88 -15.89 32.34
CA GLY A 55 -10.52 -16.88 31.32
C GLY A 55 -10.15 -16.30 29.95
N ILE A 56 -10.16 -14.97 29.80
CA ILE A 56 -9.74 -14.26 28.59
C ILE A 56 -8.30 -13.77 28.79
N GLN A 57 -7.42 -14.09 27.86
CA GLN A 57 -6.03 -13.67 27.90
C GLN A 57 -5.78 -12.50 26.95
N THR A 58 -5.27 -11.40 27.49
CA THR A 58 -5.03 -10.15 26.76
C THR A 58 -3.56 -9.73 26.89
N TRP A 59 -3.06 -9.01 25.88
CA TRP A 59 -1.71 -8.47 25.88
C TRP A 59 -1.70 -7.02 26.31
N TRP A 60 -0.71 -6.66 27.12
CA TRP A 60 -0.50 -5.34 27.67
C TRP A 60 0.94 -4.92 27.42
N SER A 61 1.17 -3.63 27.16
CA SER A 61 2.52 -3.09 26.98
C SER A 61 2.91 -2.25 28.18
N VAL A 62 4.15 -2.39 28.64
CA VAL A 62 4.73 -1.47 29.64
C VAL A 62 4.91 -0.09 29.00
N SER A 63 4.20 0.92 29.51
CA SER A 63 4.24 2.30 29.00
C SER A 63 5.25 3.16 29.75
N SER A 64 5.35 2.98 31.07
CA SER A 64 6.27 3.72 31.93
C SER A 64 6.69 2.88 33.14
N ALA A 65 7.88 3.17 33.67
CA ALA A 65 8.40 2.55 34.88
C ALA A 65 9.05 3.64 35.75
N GLU A 66 8.51 3.83 36.96
CA GLU A 66 9.04 4.75 37.97
C GLU A 66 9.37 3.98 39.24
N GLY A 67 10.66 3.67 39.43
CA GLY A 67 11.10 2.79 40.51
C GLY A 67 10.54 1.38 40.33
N ASN A 68 9.79 0.89 41.34
CA ASN A 68 9.13 -0.42 41.28
C ASN A 68 7.69 -0.34 40.75
N THR A 69 7.18 0.85 40.44
CA THR A 69 5.82 1.01 39.90
C THR A 69 5.89 1.05 38.39
N ILE A 70 5.12 0.18 37.74
CA ILE A 70 4.99 0.09 36.29
C ILE A 70 3.56 0.47 35.90
N GLU A 71 3.42 1.20 34.81
CA GLU A 71 2.15 1.37 34.13
C GLU A 71 2.06 0.42 32.94
N LEU A 72 1.00 -0.39 32.92
CA LEU A 72 0.62 -1.24 31.81
C LEU A 72 -0.47 -0.55 31.01
N GLN A 73 -0.33 -0.51 29.69
CA GLN A 73 -1.35 -0.02 28.77
C GLN A 73 -1.95 -1.16 27.97
N GLU A 74 -3.28 -1.14 27.84
CA GLU A 74 -4.02 -2.10 27.05
C GLU A 74 -3.60 -2.00 25.57
N THR A 75 -3.45 -3.16 24.93
CA THR A 75 -3.11 -3.28 23.51
C THR A 75 -4.23 -3.97 22.75
N LEU A 76 -4.20 -3.83 21.42
CA LEU A 76 -5.01 -4.69 20.56
C LEU A 76 -4.16 -5.88 20.12
N SER A 77 -4.73 -7.07 20.06
CA SER A 77 -4.02 -8.29 19.72
C SER A 77 -4.86 -9.19 18.83
N ARG A 78 -4.18 -9.85 17.90
CA ARG A 78 -4.71 -10.94 17.09
C ARG A 78 -3.80 -12.15 17.28
N THR A 79 -4.38 -13.25 17.75
CA THR A 79 -3.68 -14.52 17.96
C THR A 79 -4.24 -15.56 17.01
N THR A 80 -3.35 -16.21 16.26
CA THR A 80 -3.68 -17.44 15.53
C THR A 80 -3.19 -18.60 16.38
N THR A 81 -4.12 -19.36 16.94
CA THR A 81 -3.82 -20.51 17.79
C THR A 81 -3.26 -21.67 16.97
N ALA A 82 -2.67 -22.67 17.62
CA ALA A 82 -2.04 -23.81 16.94
C ALA A 82 -3.02 -24.63 16.05
N ASP A 83 -4.32 -24.63 16.38
CA ASP A 83 -5.41 -25.22 15.60
C ASP A 83 -5.91 -24.32 14.45
N GLY A 84 -5.36 -23.11 14.31
CA GLY A 84 -5.71 -22.14 13.27
C GLY A 84 -6.90 -21.24 13.63
N THR A 85 -7.40 -21.31 14.85
CA THR A 85 -8.48 -20.43 15.33
C THR A 85 -7.93 -19.01 15.53
N LEU A 86 -8.71 -18.01 15.13
CA LEU A 86 -8.37 -16.60 15.29
C LEU A 86 -9.05 -16.03 16.54
N LEU A 87 -8.23 -15.51 17.44
CA LEU A 87 -8.66 -14.78 18.63
C LEU A 87 -8.28 -13.31 18.47
N TYR A 88 -9.23 -12.42 18.74
CA TYR A 88 -9.08 -10.98 18.79
C TYR A 88 -9.23 -10.53 20.25
N ASN A 89 -8.16 -9.98 20.83
CA ASN A 89 -8.10 -9.65 22.26
C ASN A 89 -8.55 -10.80 23.17
N GLY A 90 -8.02 -12.00 22.89
CA GLY A 90 -8.25 -13.20 23.69
C GLY A 90 -9.59 -13.90 23.46
N ALA A 91 -10.45 -13.40 22.57
CA ALA A 91 -11.77 -13.99 22.31
C ALA A 91 -12.05 -14.12 20.80
N PRO A 92 -13.01 -14.96 20.39
CA PRO A 92 -13.47 -15.02 19.00
C PRO A 92 -13.95 -13.65 18.48
N GLN A 93 -13.88 -13.44 17.16
CA GLN A 93 -14.15 -12.14 16.53
C GLN A 93 -15.57 -11.60 16.79
N ASP A 94 -16.56 -12.49 16.89
CA ASP A 94 -17.97 -12.16 17.17
C ASP A 94 -18.20 -11.65 18.60
N ALA A 95 -17.26 -11.86 19.52
CA ALA A 95 -17.27 -11.27 20.85
C ALA A 95 -17.05 -9.75 20.83
N GLY A 96 -16.65 -9.17 19.69
CA GLY A 96 -16.57 -7.71 19.51
C GLY A 96 -15.51 -7.03 20.38
N ARG A 97 -14.45 -7.76 20.76
CA ARG A 97 -13.35 -7.25 21.62
C ARG A 97 -12.21 -6.57 20.85
N PHE A 98 -12.36 -6.40 19.54
CA PHE A 98 -11.39 -5.67 18.70
C PHE A 98 -11.98 -4.34 18.29
N PHE A 99 -11.30 -3.26 18.66
CA PHE A 99 -11.90 -1.92 18.63
C PHE A 99 -11.28 -1.04 17.56
N GLN A 100 -12.08 -0.12 17.04
CA GLN A 100 -11.56 1.01 16.28
C GLN A 100 -10.93 2.01 17.25
N VAL A 101 -9.78 2.54 16.86
CA VAL A 101 -8.92 3.37 17.72
C VAL A 101 -8.43 4.60 16.98
N GLY A 102 -7.53 5.37 17.61
CA GLY A 102 -6.91 6.55 17.04
C GLY A 102 -7.44 7.82 17.67
N SER A 103 -6.55 8.60 18.26
CA SER A 103 -6.91 9.83 18.95
C SER A 103 -5.70 10.76 19.02
N PHE A 104 -5.96 12.01 19.41
CA PHE A 104 -4.92 12.83 19.98
C PHE A 104 -4.55 12.27 21.36
N ALA A 105 -3.26 12.12 21.63
CA ALA A 105 -2.73 11.92 22.97
C ALA A 105 -2.74 13.25 23.74
N LYS A 106 -2.40 14.33 23.04
CA LYS A 106 -2.46 15.71 23.51
C LYS A 106 -2.87 16.60 22.36
N LEU A 107 -3.96 17.34 22.50
CA LEU A 107 -4.44 18.25 21.45
C LEU A 107 -4.06 19.69 21.79
N VAL A 108 -3.30 20.33 20.90
CA VAL A 108 -2.85 21.71 21.03
C VAL A 108 -3.35 22.53 19.85
N ILE A 109 -4.00 23.65 20.15
CA ILE A 109 -4.45 24.63 19.15
C ILE A 109 -3.95 26.00 19.58
N ASN A 110 -3.22 26.69 18.70
CA ASN A 110 -2.68 28.02 18.96
C ASN A 110 -1.81 28.11 20.24
N GLY A 111 -1.16 27.01 20.61
CA GLY A 111 -0.30 26.93 21.80
C GLY A 111 -1.03 26.62 23.10
N GLU A 112 -2.36 26.48 23.09
CA GLU A 112 -3.16 26.05 24.24
C GLU A 112 -3.59 24.59 24.09
N GLU A 113 -3.50 23.84 25.17
CA GLU A 113 -4.03 22.48 25.25
C GLU A 113 -5.55 22.55 25.37
N VAL A 114 -6.25 21.86 24.46
CA VAL A 114 -7.70 21.89 24.39
C VAL A 114 -8.26 20.49 24.38
N ASP A 115 -9.40 20.33 25.03
CA ASP A 115 -10.04 19.02 25.15
C ASP A 115 -10.72 18.58 23.87
N ARG A 116 -10.92 19.43 22.86
CA ARG A 116 -11.63 19.10 21.62
C ARG A 116 -11.22 19.94 20.43
N LEU A 117 -11.20 19.34 19.24
CA LEU A 117 -11.03 20.07 18.00
C LEU A 117 -12.41 20.55 17.53
N GLU A 118 -12.63 21.86 17.60
CA GLU A 118 -13.84 22.48 17.05
C GLU A 118 -13.77 22.55 15.51
N GLN A 119 -14.77 23.18 14.89
CA GLN A 119 -14.80 23.29 13.43
C GLN A 119 -13.63 24.12 12.91
N VAL A 120 -12.59 23.43 12.47
CA VAL A 120 -11.41 24.02 11.84
C VAL A 120 -11.48 23.96 10.33
N ASP A 121 -10.79 24.90 9.68
CA ASP A 121 -10.49 24.80 8.26
C ASP A 121 -9.37 23.76 7.98
N ALA A 122 -9.07 23.51 6.71
CA ALA A 122 -8.08 22.53 6.32
C ALA A 122 -6.65 22.86 6.81
N PHE A 123 -6.26 24.13 6.85
CA PHE A 123 -4.90 24.52 7.26
C PHE A 123 -4.76 24.50 8.77
N GLN A 124 -5.78 24.96 9.49
CA GLN A 124 -5.88 24.84 10.94
C GLN A 124 -5.89 23.39 11.39
N PHE A 125 -6.54 22.49 10.64
CA PHE A 125 -6.46 21.06 10.90
C PHE A 125 -5.02 20.54 10.79
N LEU A 126 -4.28 20.91 9.74
CA LEU A 126 -2.87 20.53 9.61
C LEU A 126 -1.99 21.12 10.72
N ALA A 127 -2.24 22.37 11.10
CA ALA A 127 -1.52 23.03 12.19
C ALA A 127 -1.79 22.35 13.53
N ALA A 128 -3.05 21.99 13.82
CA ALA A 128 -3.43 21.23 15.00
C ALA A 128 -2.72 19.87 15.02
N ILE A 129 -2.75 19.12 13.91
CA ILE A 129 -2.01 17.86 13.77
C ILE A 129 -0.52 18.05 14.04
N GLN A 130 0.09 19.12 13.54
CA GLN A 130 1.53 19.37 13.71
C GLN A 130 1.91 19.76 15.15
N GLN A 131 1.08 20.54 15.85
CA GLN A 131 1.33 21.03 17.21
C GLN A 131 0.97 20.03 18.31
N SER A 132 0.18 19.01 17.97
CA SER A 132 -0.38 18.04 18.90
C SER A 132 0.44 16.75 18.95
N ASP A 133 0.22 15.93 19.98
CA ASP A 133 0.74 14.57 20.04
C ASP A 133 -0.36 13.57 19.65
N ILE A 134 0.00 12.57 18.84
CA ILE A 134 -0.94 11.62 18.25
C ILE A 134 -0.64 10.21 18.74
N THR A 135 -1.67 9.51 19.21
CA THR A 135 -1.58 8.09 19.59
C THR A 135 -1.54 7.24 18.32
N ARG A 136 -0.44 6.51 18.14
CA ARG A 136 -0.24 5.58 17.04
C ARG A 136 -0.20 4.15 17.55
N PHE A 137 -0.57 3.22 16.67
CA PHE A 137 -0.61 1.80 16.96
C PHE A 137 0.44 1.11 16.10
N ILE A 138 1.47 0.55 16.74
CA ILE A 138 2.57 -0.13 16.04
C ILE A 138 2.39 -1.64 16.17
N PRO A 139 2.32 -2.39 15.05
CA PRO A 139 2.24 -3.83 15.10
C PRO A 139 3.59 -4.45 15.45
N VAL A 140 3.55 -5.48 16.29
CA VAL A 140 4.68 -6.36 16.61
C VAL A 140 4.17 -7.78 16.60
N SER A 141 4.76 -8.62 15.75
CA SER A 141 4.40 -10.03 15.61
C SER A 141 5.48 -10.93 16.21
N PHE A 142 5.06 -11.98 16.89
CA PHE A 142 5.92 -12.98 17.52
C PHE A 142 5.19 -14.30 17.71
N GLU A 143 5.95 -15.37 17.96
CA GLU A 143 5.42 -16.69 18.31
C GLU A 143 5.44 -16.89 19.83
N ASP A 144 4.31 -17.27 20.43
CA ASP A 144 4.14 -17.54 21.86
C ASP A 144 3.47 -18.91 22.03
N ASP A 145 4.18 -19.89 22.61
CA ASP A 145 3.67 -21.26 22.83
C ASP A 145 3.04 -21.95 21.59
N GLY A 146 3.61 -21.70 20.41
CA GLY A 146 3.11 -22.23 19.12
C GLY A 146 1.93 -21.44 18.54
N GLU A 147 1.52 -20.35 19.18
CA GLU A 147 0.55 -19.38 18.68
C GLU A 147 1.26 -18.24 17.95
N GLN A 148 0.73 -17.78 16.82
CA GLN A 148 1.23 -16.59 16.12
C GLN A 148 0.45 -15.37 16.61
N VAL A 149 1.12 -14.49 17.36
CA VAL A 149 0.51 -13.32 17.99
C VAL A 149 0.98 -12.06 17.26
N THR A 150 0.05 -11.17 16.95
CA THR A 150 0.34 -9.79 16.56
C THR A 150 -0.30 -8.84 17.55
N VAL A 151 0.52 -7.98 18.16
CA VAL A 151 0.10 -6.97 19.12
C VAL A 151 0.30 -5.58 18.51
N TRP A 152 -0.73 -4.74 18.61
CA TRP A 152 -0.68 -3.32 18.29
C TRP A 152 -0.65 -2.53 19.60
N TYR A 153 0.53 -2.07 19.97
CA TYR A 153 0.74 -1.28 21.18
C TYR A 153 0.68 0.22 20.87
N GLN A 154 0.33 0.99 21.90
CA GLN A 154 0.19 2.44 21.80
C GLN A 154 1.57 3.12 21.86
N THR A 155 1.79 4.08 20.99
CA THR A 155 2.95 4.97 21.06
C THR A 155 2.52 6.40 20.80
N VAL A 156 2.94 7.30 21.68
CA VAL A 156 2.69 8.74 21.51
C VAL A 156 3.76 9.28 20.58
N THR A 157 3.34 9.81 19.43
CA THR A 157 4.25 10.41 18.46
C THR A 157 3.94 11.91 18.30
N PRO A 158 4.94 12.80 18.45
CA PRO A 158 4.75 14.21 18.18
C PRO A 158 4.27 14.45 16.75
N GLY A 159 3.28 15.31 16.61
CA GLY A 159 2.66 15.69 15.35
C GLY A 159 3.65 16.23 14.32
N GLU A 160 4.59 17.05 14.77
CA GLU A 160 5.68 17.54 13.92
C GLU A 160 6.47 16.39 13.29
N ARG A 161 6.75 15.33 14.06
CA ARG A 161 7.44 14.13 13.57
C ARG A 161 6.56 13.35 12.60
N LEU A 162 5.26 13.24 12.87
CA LEU A 162 4.31 12.55 11.99
C LEU A 162 4.22 13.24 10.61
N MET A 163 4.22 14.57 10.60
CA MET A 163 4.09 15.39 9.39
C MET A 163 5.38 15.42 8.55
N ARG A 164 6.50 14.88 9.04
CA ARG A 164 7.72 14.74 8.25
C ARG A 164 7.51 13.73 7.11
N PRO A 165 7.96 14.03 5.88
CA PRO A 165 7.93 13.06 4.80
C PRO A 165 8.76 11.81 5.16
N GLY A 166 8.27 10.63 4.74
CA GLY A 166 9.06 9.41 4.82
C GLY A 166 9.11 8.71 6.17
N VAL A 167 8.18 8.99 7.09
CA VAL A 167 8.08 8.28 8.39
C VAL A 167 7.93 6.77 8.20
N ARG A 168 7.12 6.34 7.22
CA ARG A 168 6.97 4.91 6.87
C ARG A 168 8.23 4.31 6.25
N PHE A 169 8.93 5.10 5.42
CA PHE A 169 10.09 4.65 4.66
C PHE A 169 11.43 4.90 5.36
N LYS A 170 11.40 5.27 6.66
CA LYS A 170 12.57 5.55 7.50
C LYS A 170 13.62 6.37 6.75
N ILE A 171 13.26 7.59 6.33
CA ILE A 171 14.12 8.47 5.52
C ILE A 171 14.92 9.46 6.38
N ALA A 172 14.42 9.79 7.57
CA ALA A 172 15.03 10.75 8.49
C ALA A 172 15.89 10.04 9.55
N GLU A 173 15.32 9.79 10.74
CA GLU A 173 15.98 9.09 11.84
C GLU A 173 16.01 7.57 11.60
N ASP A 174 17.09 6.90 12.00
CA ASP A 174 17.35 5.47 11.80
C ASP A 174 17.33 4.99 10.33
N SER A 175 17.64 5.90 9.40
CA SER A 175 17.65 5.63 7.97
C SER A 175 18.94 4.93 7.51
N THR A 176 18.80 3.81 6.82
CA THR A 176 19.94 3.15 6.15
C THR A 176 20.03 3.67 4.71
N LEU A 177 21.20 3.52 4.06
CA LEU A 177 21.31 3.85 2.63
C LEU A 177 20.32 3.03 1.80
N LEU A 178 20.05 1.78 2.21
CA LEU A 178 19.08 0.91 1.57
C LEU A 178 17.65 1.45 1.67
N SER A 179 17.19 1.93 2.84
CA SER A 179 15.84 2.47 2.97
C SER A 179 15.62 3.73 2.12
N LYS A 180 16.64 4.59 1.99
CA LYS A 180 16.60 5.76 1.11
C LYS A 180 16.54 5.37 -0.36
N LEU A 181 17.33 4.38 -0.77
CA LEU A 181 17.32 3.88 -2.14
C LEU A 181 15.98 3.21 -2.48
N ASP A 182 15.41 2.46 -1.55
CA ASP A 182 14.10 1.83 -1.71
C ASP A 182 12.98 2.87 -1.91
N PHE A 183 13.00 3.97 -1.13
CA PHE A 183 12.07 5.08 -1.33
C PHE A 183 12.25 5.75 -2.70
N ILE A 184 13.47 6.05 -3.12
CA ILE A 184 13.76 6.62 -4.45
C ILE A 184 13.28 5.65 -5.54
N SER A 185 13.50 4.35 -5.35
CA SER A 185 13.06 3.30 -6.25
C SER A 185 11.53 3.28 -6.40
N LEU A 186 10.79 3.36 -5.30
CA LEU A 186 9.34 3.46 -5.29
C LEU A 186 8.85 4.72 -6.01
N MET A 187 9.47 5.88 -5.75
CA MET A 187 9.12 7.14 -6.43
C MET A 187 9.37 7.03 -7.93
N LEU A 188 10.51 6.49 -8.33
CA LEU A 188 10.85 6.27 -9.73
C LEU A 188 9.82 5.35 -10.39
N ALA A 189 9.50 4.21 -9.77
CA ALA A 189 8.50 3.28 -10.23
C ALA A 189 7.11 3.93 -10.39
N LEU A 190 6.69 4.76 -9.43
CA LEU A 190 5.39 5.42 -9.47
C LEU A 190 5.33 6.47 -10.60
N PHE A 191 6.34 7.34 -10.72
CA PHE A 191 6.38 8.36 -11.77
C PHE A 191 6.49 7.75 -13.16
N LEU A 192 7.46 6.86 -13.35
CA LEU A 192 7.75 6.24 -14.63
C LEU A 192 6.68 5.22 -15.04
N GLY A 193 6.15 4.47 -14.08
CA GLY A 193 5.08 3.50 -14.31
C GLY A 193 3.80 4.18 -14.78
N THR A 194 3.41 5.31 -14.18
CA THR A 194 2.20 6.06 -14.59
C THR A 194 2.25 6.48 -16.05
N ALA A 195 3.41 6.88 -16.54
CA ALA A 195 3.59 7.28 -17.94
C ALA A 195 3.54 6.09 -18.92
N ALA A 196 3.82 4.87 -18.46
CA ALA A 196 4.04 3.69 -19.30
C ALA A 196 2.86 2.71 -19.33
N LEU A 197 1.71 3.08 -18.75
CA LEU A 197 0.51 2.24 -18.69
C LEU A 197 -0.25 2.24 -20.03
N PRO A 198 -0.35 1.10 -20.74
CA PRO A 198 -0.97 1.05 -22.07
C PRO A 198 -2.44 1.48 -22.10
N HIS A 199 -3.17 1.19 -21.02
CA HIS A 199 -4.59 1.55 -20.90
C HIS A 199 -4.83 3.07 -20.84
N ILE A 200 -3.83 3.85 -20.43
CA ILE A 200 -3.86 5.32 -20.49
C ILE A 200 -3.49 5.78 -21.90
N LEU A 201 -2.44 5.18 -22.48
CA LEU A 201 -1.93 5.56 -23.80
C LEU A 201 -2.97 5.38 -24.91
N ILE A 202 -3.69 4.25 -24.90
CA ILE A 202 -4.72 3.94 -25.91
C ILE A 202 -5.83 4.99 -25.92
N ARG A 203 -6.14 5.60 -24.77
CA ARG A 203 -7.15 6.66 -24.69
C ARG A 203 -6.71 7.92 -25.44
N TYR A 204 -5.42 8.24 -25.52
CA TYR A 204 -4.94 9.38 -26.30
C TYR A 204 -5.13 9.19 -27.81
N TYR A 205 -5.09 7.95 -28.31
CA TYR A 205 -5.31 7.66 -29.72
C TYR A 205 -6.78 7.80 -30.15
N THR A 206 -7.71 7.85 -29.20
CA THR A 206 -9.14 8.10 -29.48
C THR A 206 -9.48 9.58 -29.59
N VAL A 207 -8.54 10.48 -29.26
CA VAL A 207 -8.75 11.93 -29.28
C VAL A 207 -8.48 12.48 -30.69
N ARG A 208 -9.41 13.28 -31.21
CA ARG A 208 -9.38 13.79 -32.60
C ARG A 208 -8.20 14.72 -32.91
N ARG A 209 -7.67 15.44 -31.93
CA ARG A 209 -6.60 16.45 -32.13
C ARG A 209 -5.51 16.37 -31.05
N PRO A 210 -4.23 16.54 -31.41
CA PRO A 210 -3.12 16.53 -30.44
C PRO A 210 -3.24 17.57 -29.33
N ARG A 211 -3.84 18.74 -29.62
CA ARG A 211 -4.07 19.80 -28.62
C ARG A 211 -5.02 19.34 -27.50
N ASP A 212 -6.06 18.61 -27.87
CA ASP A 212 -7.08 18.13 -26.93
C ASP A 212 -6.49 17.01 -26.06
N ALA A 213 -5.63 16.16 -26.62
CA ALA A 213 -4.88 15.15 -25.86
C ALA A 213 -4.01 15.78 -24.77
N ARG A 214 -3.22 16.83 -25.10
CA ARG A 214 -2.41 17.55 -24.11
C ARG A 214 -3.25 18.20 -23.01
N LYS A 215 -4.38 18.82 -23.38
CA LYS A 215 -5.31 19.40 -22.39
C LYS A 215 -5.87 18.32 -21.47
N SER A 216 -6.24 17.17 -22.01
CA SER A 216 -6.71 16.02 -21.22
C SER A 216 -5.64 15.52 -20.25
N THR A 217 -4.37 15.46 -20.67
CA THR A 217 -3.25 15.07 -19.78
C THR A 217 -3.12 16.04 -18.61
N VAL A 218 -3.15 17.36 -18.87
CA VAL A 218 -3.03 18.38 -17.81
C VAL A 218 -4.19 18.27 -16.81
N VAL A 219 -5.42 18.13 -17.29
CA VAL A 219 -6.60 17.96 -16.42
C VAL A 219 -6.49 16.67 -15.60
N ALA A 220 -6.03 15.57 -16.19
CA ALA A 220 -5.83 14.31 -15.48
C ALA A 220 -4.77 14.44 -14.37
N ILE A 221 -3.61 15.05 -14.67
CA ILE A 221 -2.55 15.28 -13.68
C ILE A 221 -3.05 16.18 -12.54
N ALA A 222 -3.78 17.26 -12.85
CA ALA A 222 -4.34 18.14 -11.84
C ALA A 222 -5.37 17.41 -10.94
N ALA A 223 -6.24 16.60 -11.53
CA ALA A 223 -7.22 15.80 -10.78
C ALA A 223 -6.55 14.75 -9.88
N ILE A 224 -5.52 14.07 -10.37
CA ILE A 224 -4.72 13.10 -9.60
C ILE A 224 -3.99 13.80 -8.45
N GLY A 225 -3.36 14.95 -8.72
CA GLY A 225 -2.68 15.73 -7.69
C GLY A 225 -3.63 16.22 -6.60
N PHE A 226 -4.80 16.74 -7.00
CA PHE A 226 -5.84 17.14 -6.06
C PHE A 226 -6.36 15.95 -5.23
N PHE A 227 -6.58 14.79 -5.85
CA PHE A 227 -6.96 13.58 -5.14
C PHE A 227 -5.93 13.17 -4.09
N TYR A 228 -4.63 13.16 -4.41
CA TYR A 228 -3.59 12.82 -3.43
C TYR A 228 -3.56 13.79 -2.24
N ILE A 229 -3.79 15.08 -2.48
CA ILE A 229 -3.94 16.06 -1.38
C ILE A 229 -5.14 15.69 -0.50
N LEU A 230 -6.29 15.31 -1.08
CA LEU A 230 -7.45 14.88 -0.30
C LEU A 230 -7.18 13.60 0.51
N THR A 231 -6.44 12.63 -0.04
CA THR A 231 -6.13 11.38 0.68
C THR A 231 -5.30 11.63 1.94
N LEU A 232 -4.45 12.66 1.94
CA LEU A 232 -3.70 13.08 3.11
C LEU A 232 -4.65 13.47 4.26
N PHE A 233 -5.62 14.35 3.98
CA PHE A 233 -6.63 14.76 4.97
C PHE A 233 -7.48 13.59 5.47
N LEU A 234 -7.87 12.70 4.56
CA LEU A 234 -8.68 11.53 4.89
C LEU A 234 -7.95 10.57 5.83
N GLY A 235 -6.66 10.30 5.56
CA GLY A 235 -5.83 9.43 6.38
C GLY A 235 -5.54 10.02 7.76
N MET A 236 -5.18 11.30 7.83
CA MET A 236 -4.95 11.97 9.12
C MET A 236 -6.25 12.09 9.91
N GLY A 237 -7.36 12.44 9.27
CA GLY A 237 -8.68 12.49 9.91
C GLY A 237 -9.07 11.15 10.51
N ALA A 238 -8.89 10.05 9.78
CA ALA A 238 -9.15 8.70 10.29
C ALA A 238 -8.27 8.34 11.50
N MET A 239 -7.01 8.78 11.51
CA MET A 239 -6.05 8.52 12.59
C MET A 239 -6.43 9.16 13.93
N VAL A 240 -7.12 10.30 13.91
CA VAL A 240 -7.45 11.06 15.14
C VAL A 240 -8.92 10.98 15.54
N SER A 241 -9.77 10.35 14.73
CA SER A 241 -11.23 10.32 14.94
C SER A 241 -11.77 9.05 15.60
N GLY A 242 -10.91 8.13 16.07
CA GLY A 242 -11.33 6.89 16.74
C GLY A 242 -11.86 5.81 15.80
N VAL A 243 -11.61 5.93 14.50
CA VAL A 243 -12.17 5.07 13.43
C VAL A 243 -11.11 4.16 12.79
N LEU A 244 -9.87 4.21 13.27
CA LEU A 244 -8.77 3.49 12.67
C LEU A 244 -8.92 2.00 12.99
N ASP A 245 -9.06 1.20 11.94
CA ASP A 245 -8.84 -0.24 12.00
C ASP A 245 -7.34 -0.51 11.86
N VAL A 246 -6.73 -1.07 12.92
CA VAL A 246 -5.30 -1.36 12.98
C VAL A 246 -4.89 -2.57 12.14
N GLU A 247 -5.84 -3.44 11.78
CA GLU A 247 -5.61 -4.58 10.89
C GLU A 247 -5.62 -4.12 9.43
N SER A 248 -6.51 -3.18 9.07
CA SER A 248 -6.68 -2.74 7.68
C SER A 248 -6.83 -1.23 7.52
N SER A 249 -5.79 -0.59 6.99
CA SER A 249 -5.88 0.80 6.53
C SER A 249 -6.70 0.99 5.24
N ASN A 250 -7.16 -0.09 4.61
CA ASN A 250 -7.96 0.01 3.37
C ASN A 250 -9.38 0.55 3.65
N MET A 251 -9.85 0.47 4.90
CA MET A 251 -11.19 0.91 5.34
C MET A 251 -11.20 2.29 6.00
N SER A 252 -10.08 3.01 6.06
CA SER A 252 -10.00 4.33 6.72
C SER A 252 -11.03 5.34 6.19
N ALA A 253 -11.29 5.33 4.89
CA ALA A 253 -12.23 6.25 4.26
C ALA A 253 -13.71 5.94 4.57
N PRO A 254 -14.20 4.69 4.36
CA PRO A 254 -15.54 4.30 4.82
C PRO A 254 -15.74 4.47 6.33
N LEU A 255 -14.79 4.05 7.17
CA LEU A 255 -14.95 4.13 8.63
C LEU A 255 -15.00 5.58 9.11
N LEU A 256 -14.19 6.47 8.52
CA LEU A 256 -14.30 7.90 8.79
C LEU A 256 -15.67 8.45 8.36
N ALA A 257 -16.22 7.99 7.24
CA ALA A 257 -17.57 8.37 6.82
C ALA A 257 -18.66 7.88 7.78
N GLN A 258 -18.50 6.67 8.31
CA GLN A 258 -19.42 6.08 9.29
C GLN A 258 -19.51 6.92 10.56
N ASN A 259 -18.39 7.51 10.99
CA ASN A 259 -18.36 8.42 12.13
C ASN A 259 -19.23 9.67 11.95
N PHE A 260 -19.42 10.14 10.71
CA PHE A 260 -20.35 11.24 10.41
C PHE A 260 -21.79 10.77 10.22
N GLY A 261 -22.03 9.46 10.07
CA GLY A 261 -23.34 8.87 9.99
C GLY A 261 -23.43 7.70 9.00
N VAL A 262 -24.33 6.77 9.30
CA VAL A 262 -24.55 5.54 8.52
C VAL A 262 -24.96 5.85 7.08
N ILE A 263 -25.69 6.93 6.84
CA ILE A 263 -26.10 7.34 5.47
C ILE A 263 -24.86 7.70 4.65
N LEU A 264 -23.92 8.46 5.20
CA LEU A 264 -22.70 8.85 4.49
C LEU A 264 -21.84 7.63 4.20
N PHE A 265 -21.69 6.71 5.17
CA PHE A 265 -21.04 5.42 4.96
C PHE A 265 -21.69 4.61 3.83
N ALA A 266 -23.02 4.49 3.82
CA ALA A 266 -23.74 3.77 2.78
C ALA A 266 -23.54 4.41 1.39
N CYS A 267 -23.62 5.75 1.31
CA CYS A 267 -23.39 6.48 0.06
C CYS A 267 -21.96 6.29 -0.46
N ILE A 268 -20.94 6.45 0.39
CA ILE A 268 -19.53 6.30 -0.01
C ILE A 268 -19.23 4.85 -0.39
N SER A 269 -19.73 3.88 0.38
CA SER A 269 -19.58 2.45 0.06
C SER A 269 -20.25 2.10 -1.27
N ALA A 270 -21.45 2.61 -1.55
CA ALA A 270 -22.14 2.40 -2.82
C ALA A 270 -21.38 3.05 -4.00
N LEU A 271 -20.84 4.26 -3.81
CA LEU A 271 -20.00 4.93 -4.81
C LEU A 271 -18.72 4.15 -5.08
N ALA A 272 -18.05 3.67 -4.03
CA ALA A 272 -16.85 2.85 -4.13
C ALA A 272 -17.15 1.56 -4.92
N PHE A 273 -18.24 0.86 -4.59
CA PHE A 273 -18.66 -0.35 -5.31
C PHE A 273 -18.96 -0.06 -6.80
N ALA A 274 -19.74 0.99 -7.09
CA ALA A 274 -20.09 1.36 -8.46
C ALA A 274 -18.87 1.75 -9.30
N THR A 275 -17.92 2.48 -8.71
CA THR A 275 -16.69 2.90 -9.39
C THR A 275 -15.72 1.74 -9.64
N VAL A 276 -15.58 0.82 -8.68
CA VAL A 276 -14.81 -0.42 -8.86
C VAL A 276 -15.40 -1.24 -10.01
N LEU A 277 -16.71 -1.48 -10.02
CA LEU A 277 -17.35 -2.26 -11.08
C LEU A 277 -17.16 -1.61 -12.47
N GLY A 278 -17.29 -0.29 -12.55
CA GLY A 278 -17.08 0.45 -13.80
C GLY A 278 -15.63 0.38 -14.31
N THR A 279 -14.65 0.53 -13.42
CA THR A 279 -13.23 0.49 -13.79
C THR A 279 -12.75 -0.93 -14.13
N VAL A 280 -13.17 -1.93 -13.34
CA VAL A 280 -12.84 -3.34 -13.56
C VAL A 280 -13.36 -3.79 -14.92
N SER A 281 -14.60 -3.47 -15.29
CA SER A 281 -15.13 -3.81 -16.61
C SER A 281 -14.30 -3.21 -17.74
N GLY A 282 -13.86 -1.95 -17.61
CA GLY A 282 -13.01 -1.29 -18.61
C GLY A 282 -11.64 -1.94 -18.76
N LEU A 283 -11.01 -2.32 -17.65
CA LEU A 283 -9.71 -3.01 -17.65
C LEU A 283 -9.82 -4.42 -18.22
N ILE A 284 -10.87 -5.17 -17.88
CA ILE A 284 -11.11 -6.52 -18.43
C ILE A 284 -11.25 -6.44 -19.95
N VAL A 285 -12.03 -5.50 -20.49
CA VAL A 285 -12.19 -5.34 -21.94
C VAL A 285 -10.87 -4.99 -22.62
N ALA A 286 -10.06 -4.11 -22.01
CA ALA A 286 -8.73 -3.79 -22.52
C ALA A 286 -7.80 -5.01 -22.53
N SER A 287 -7.79 -5.82 -21.46
CA SER A 287 -7.05 -7.08 -21.40
C SER A 287 -7.53 -8.10 -22.44
N CYS A 288 -8.83 -8.17 -22.69
CA CYS A 288 -9.39 -9.04 -23.74
C CYS A 288 -8.92 -8.64 -25.12
N GLY A 289 -8.91 -7.33 -25.41
CA GLY A 289 -8.37 -6.79 -26.65
C GLY A 289 -6.91 -7.20 -26.85
N ALA A 290 -6.08 -7.03 -25.82
CA ALA A 290 -4.67 -7.41 -25.87
C ALA A 290 -4.48 -8.93 -26.10
N VAL A 291 -5.26 -9.78 -25.45
CA VAL A 291 -5.14 -11.23 -25.62
C VAL A 291 -5.68 -11.69 -26.98
N VAL A 292 -6.86 -11.24 -27.40
CA VAL A 292 -7.48 -11.71 -28.65
C VAL A 292 -6.80 -11.11 -29.87
N HIS A 293 -6.49 -9.82 -29.86
CA HIS A 293 -5.91 -9.13 -31.01
C HIS A 293 -4.39 -9.26 -31.05
N ASP A 294 -3.69 -8.95 -29.95
CA ASP A 294 -2.22 -8.90 -29.96
C ASP A 294 -1.62 -10.31 -29.83
N LEU A 295 -2.11 -11.12 -28.87
CA LEU A 295 -1.55 -12.44 -28.63
C LEU A 295 -2.11 -13.50 -29.61
N MET A 296 -3.43 -13.65 -29.72
CA MET A 296 -4.03 -14.73 -30.50
C MET A 296 -3.99 -14.46 -32.01
N HIS A 297 -4.43 -13.29 -32.45
CA HIS A 297 -4.51 -12.99 -33.87
C HIS A 297 -3.14 -12.60 -34.46
N HIS A 298 -2.43 -11.65 -33.83
CA HIS A 298 -1.17 -11.14 -34.37
C HIS A 298 0.04 -12.03 -34.06
N PHE A 299 0.23 -12.43 -32.79
CA PHE A 299 1.41 -13.21 -32.39
C PHE A 299 1.29 -14.71 -32.71
N MET A 300 0.14 -15.34 -32.41
CA MET A 300 -0.10 -16.77 -32.71
C MET A 300 -0.62 -17.02 -34.14
N GLY A 301 -1.00 -15.98 -34.88
CA GLY A 301 -1.46 -16.09 -36.27
C GLY A 301 -2.83 -16.75 -36.45
N MET A 302 -3.67 -16.81 -35.41
CA MET A 302 -4.99 -17.41 -35.51
C MET A 302 -5.96 -16.49 -36.28
N LYS A 303 -6.36 -16.93 -37.49
CA LYS A 303 -7.39 -16.25 -38.30
C LYS A 303 -8.77 -16.48 -37.71
N LEU A 304 -9.17 -15.61 -36.79
CA LEU A 304 -10.51 -15.60 -36.19
C LEU A 304 -11.44 -14.69 -37.00
N SER A 305 -12.62 -15.18 -37.39
CA SER A 305 -13.69 -14.32 -37.93
C SER A 305 -14.17 -13.33 -36.85
N GLU A 306 -14.75 -12.19 -37.23
CA GLU A 306 -15.22 -11.17 -36.26
C GLU A 306 -16.18 -11.75 -35.20
N GLN A 307 -17.12 -12.61 -35.60
CA GLN A 307 -18.01 -13.28 -34.65
C GLN A 307 -17.26 -14.21 -33.69
N SER A 308 -16.23 -14.89 -34.17
CA SER A 308 -15.38 -15.75 -33.34
C SER A 308 -14.51 -14.92 -32.41
N GLN A 309 -13.98 -13.77 -32.85
CA GLN A 309 -13.22 -12.85 -32.01
C GLN A 309 -14.07 -12.34 -30.84
N VAL A 310 -15.32 -11.97 -31.08
CA VAL A 310 -16.23 -11.52 -30.01
C VAL A 310 -16.53 -12.66 -29.03
N ARG A 311 -16.78 -13.88 -29.51
CA ARG A 311 -17.02 -15.05 -28.63
C ARG A 311 -15.79 -15.39 -27.80
N THR A 312 -14.62 -15.48 -28.43
CA THR A 312 -13.34 -15.72 -27.75
C THR A 312 -13.03 -14.60 -26.76
N GLY A 313 -13.30 -13.34 -27.11
CA GLY A 313 -13.14 -12.20 -26.20
C GLY A 313 -14.00 -12.31 -24.95
N LYS A 314 -15.24 -12.79 -25.05
CA LYS A 314 -16.08 -13.06 -23.87
C LYS A 314 -15.54 -14.18 -22.99
N VAL A 315 -14.98 -15.24 -23.59
CA VAL A 315 -14.33 -16.33 -22.84
C VAL A 315 -13.07 -15.83 -22.13
N VAL A 316 -12.23 -15.08 -22.84
CA VAL A 316 -11.03 -14.45 -22.26
C VAL A 316 -11.42 -13.51 -21.11
N ALA A 317 -12.49 -12.73 -21.26
CA ALA A 317 -13.00 -11.86 -20.19
C ALA A 317 -13.33 -12.64 -18.92
N ALA A 318 -14.03 -13.78 -19.07
CA ALA A 318 -14.37 -14.64 -17.96
C ALA A 318 -13.14 -15.25 -17.29
N VAL A 319 -12.15 -15.70 -18.07
CA VAL A 319 -10.90 -16.29 -17.56
C VAL A 319 -10.06 -15.24 -16.83
N VAL A 320 -9.81 -14.09 -17.45
CA VAL A 320 -9.04 -12.98 -16.85
C VAL A 320 -9.74 -12.47 -15.59
N GLY A 321 -11.06 -12.31 -15.62
CA GLY A 321 -11.85 -11.94 -14.44
C GLY A 321 -11.76 -12.95 -13.31
N SER A 322 -11.83 -14.25 -13.63
CA SER A 322 -11.70 -15.33 -12.62
C SER A 322 -10.32 -15.33 -11.96
N ILE A 323 -9.26 -15.13 -12.74
CA ILE A 323 -7.88 -15.01 -12.22
C ILE A 323 -7.77 -13.77 -11.32
N ALA A 324 -8.32 -12.63 -11.76
CA ALA A 324 -8.29 -11.39 -10.97
C ALA A 324 -9.04 -11.55 -9.63
N ILE A 325 -10.19 -12.24 -9.62
CA ILE A 325 -10.94 -12.54 -8.38
C ILE A 325 -10.11 -13.44 -7.46
N LEU A 326 -9.51 -14.51 -8.00
CA LEU A 326 -8.71 -15.44 -7.21
C LEU A 326 -7.49 -14.74 -6.59
N LEU A 327 -6.78 -13.92 -7.36
CA LEU A 327 -5.69 -13.10 -6.84
C LEU A 327 -6.17 -12.08 -5.80
N GLY A 328 -7.33 -11.46 -6.01
CA GLY A 328 -7.94 -10.55 -5.03
C GLY A 328 -8.25 -11.23 -3.69
N ILE A 329 -8.71 -12.48 -3.71
CA ILE A 329 -8.96 -13.27 -2.49
C ILE A 329 -7.64 -13.61 -1.78
N VAL A 330 -6.61 -13.99 -2.53
CA VAL A 330 -5.28 -14.32 -1.97
C VAL A 330 -4.62 -13.12 -1.32
N PHE A 331 -4.77 -11.91 -1.88
CA PHE A 331 -4.13 -10.69 -1.39
C PHE A 331 -5.08 -9.76 -0.62
N LYS A 332 -6.22 -10.25 -0.12
CA LYS A 332 -7.26 -9.43 0.54
C LYS A 332 -6.76 -8.66 1.78
N ASP A 333 -5.82 -9.25 2.52
CA ASP A 333 -5.27 -8.69 3.76
C ASP A 333 -4.07 -7.76 3.49
N THR A 334 -3.71 -7.57 2.21
CA THR A 334 -2.61 -6.70 1.81
C THR A 334 -3.10 -5.27 1.56
N ASN A 335 -2.28 -4.30 1.95
CA ASN A 335 -2.56 -2.90 1.66
C ASN A 335 -2.59 -2.65 0.14
N VAL A 336 -3.64 -1.97 -0.35
CA VAL A 336 -3.83 -1.74 -1.79
C VAL A 336 -2.73 -0.84 -2.37
N SER A 337 -2.28 0.18 -1.64
CA SER A 337 -1.19 1.07 -2.09
C SER A 337 0.11 0.31 -2.36
N PHE A 338 0.35 -0.77 -1.62
CA PHE A 338 1.50 -1.63 -1.87
C PHE A 338 1.37 -2.44 -3.16
N LEU A 339 0.24 -3.15 -3.36
CA LEU A 339 -0.02 -3.92 -4.58
C LEU A 339 0.07 -3.03 -5.82
N VAL A 340 -0.45 -1.81 -5.69
CA VAL A 340 -0.31 -0.77 -6.71
C VAL A 340 1.18 -0.48 -6.97
N GLY A 341 1.97 -0.18 -5.95
CA GLY A 341 3.41 0.06 -6.09
C GLY A 341 4.17 -1.04 -6.87
N LEU A 342 3.84 -2.31 -6.62
CA LEU A 342 4.41 -3.45 -7.36
C LEU A 342 4.03 -3.43 -8.83
N ALA A 343 2.74 -3.23 -9.15
CA ALA A 343 2.26 -3.16 -10.53
C ALA A 343 2.92 -2.00 -11.30
N PHE A 344 3.11 -0.85 -10.65
CA PHE A 344 3.81 0.29 -11.21
C PHE A 344 5.30 0.01 -11.47
N ALA A 345 5.99 -0.70 -10.57
CA ALA A 345 7.39 -1.10 -10.77
C ALA A 345 7.56 -2.02 -11.98
N VAL A 346 6.67 -3.00 -12.14
CA VAL A 346 6.67 -3.90 -13.32
C VAL A 346 6.39 -3.11 -14.60
N ALA A 347 5.36 -2.24 -14.59
CA ALA A 347 5.02 -1.41 -15.75
C ALA A 347 6.16 -0.46 -16.16
N ALA A 348 6.80 0.19 -15.19
CA ALA A 348 7.94 1.07 -15.40
C ALA A 348 9.14 0.33 -16.00
N SER A 349 9.37 -0.92 -15.59
CA SER A 349 10.52 -1.72 -16.03
C SER A 349 10.30 -2.33 -17.41
N ALA A 350 9.08 -2.78 -17.71
CA ALA A 350 8.78 -3.47 -18.96
C ALA A 350 8.47 -2.49 -20.12
N ASN A 351 7.61 -1.50 -19.87
CA ASN A 351 7.00 -0.71 -20.95
C ASN A 351 7.76 0.59 -21.22
N LEU A 352 8.21 1.28 -20.18
CA LEU A 352 8.80 2.62 -20.35
C LEU A 352 10.04 2.59 -21.27
N PRO A 353 11.04 1.70 -21.08
CA PRO A 353 12.26 1.75 -21.88
C PRO A 353 11.95 1.57 -23.37
N SER A 354 11.06 0.63 -23.67
CA SER A 354 10.56 0.36 -25.03
C SER A 354 9.91 1.59 -25.66
N ILE A 355 8.98 2.24 -24.95
CA ILE A 355 8.26 3.42 -25.47
C ILE A 355 9.22 4.59 -25.68
N VAL A 356 10.07 4.90 -24.70
CA VAL A 356 11.00 6.03 -24.76
C VAL A 356 12.02 5.83 -25.87
N MET A 357 12.63 4.66 -25.95
CA MET A 357 13.68 4.40 -26.94
C MET A 357 13.10 4.32 -28.36
N LEU A 358 11.88 3.81 -28.54
CA LEU A 358 11.21 3.83 -29.83
C LEU A 358 10.96 5.27 -30.34
N LEU A 359 10.66 6.21 -29.46
CA LEU A 359 10.38 7.61 -29.82
C LEU A 359 11.64 8.46 -30.01
N PHE A 360 12.67 8.25 -29.17
CA PHE A 360 13.82 9.16 -29.09
C PHE A 360 15.13 8.56 -29.63
N TRP A 361 15.19 7.25 -29.89
CA TRP A 361 16.41 6.59 -30.37
C TRP A 361 16.19 5.86 -31.69
N LYS A 362 16.77 6.41 -32.76
CA LYS A 362 16.65 5.89 -34.14
C LYS A 362 17.22 4.48 -34.34
N ARG A 363 18.05 4.01 -33.39
CA ARG A 363 18.73 2.71 -33.44
C ARG A 363 17.94 1.59 -32.74
N THR A 364 16.73 1.87 -32.27
CA THR A 364 15.86 0.89 -31.62
C THR A 364 15.42 -0.19 -32.61
N THR A 365 15.54 -1.45 -32.22
CA THR A 365 15.13 -2.61 -33.06
C THR A 365 14.00 -3.39 -32.41
N ALA A 366 13.21 -4.11 -33.20
CA ALA A 366 12.13 -4.96 -32.69
C ALA A 366 12.65 -6.01 -31.69
N ARG A 367 13.79 -6.65 -32.00
CA ARG A 367 14.43 -7.63 -31.10
C ARG A 367 14.89 -7.00 -29.79
N GLY A 368 15.43 -5.78 -29.84
CA GLY A 368 15.82 -5.02 -28.64
C GLY A 368 14.64 -4.66 -27.75
N ILE A 369 13.51 -4.26 -28.34
CA ILE A 369 12.26 -4.01 -27.60
C ILE A 369 11.77 -5.28 -26.92
N THR A 370 11.68 -6.41 -27.64
CA THR A 370 11.22 -7.68 -27.05
C THR A 370 12.13 -8.13 -25.91
N ALA A 371 13.46 -8.05 -26.09
CA ALA A 371 14.42 -8.40 -25.04
C ALA A 371 14.30 -7.50 -23.81
N SER A 372 14.09 -6.19 -24.01
CA SER A 372 13.88 -5.21 -22.95
C SER A 372 12.62 -5.50 -22.15
N ILE A 373 11.48 -5.74 -22.82
CA ILE A 373 10.22 -6.08 -22.14
C ILE A 373 10.40 -7.35 -21.29
N LEU A 374 10.98 -8.41 -21.86
CA LEU A 374 11.21 -9.67 -21.15
C LEU A 374 12.17 -9.48 -19.97
N ALA A 375 13.30 -8.78 -20.16
CA ALA A 375 14.24 -8.50 -19.09
C ALA A 375 13.61 -7.65 -17.99
N GLY A 376 12.80 -6.64 -18.35
CA GLY A 376 12.07 -5.80 -17.43
C GLY A 376 11.06 -6.59 -16.58
N ILE A 377 10.25 -7.46 -17.20
CA ILE A 377 9.29 -8.31 -16.50
C ILE A 377 10.02 -9.31 -15.59
N VAL A 378 10.99 -10.05 -16.11
CA VAL A 378 11.69 -11.10 -15.34
C VAL A 378 12.47 -10.50 -14.18
N SER A 379 13.19 -9.40 -14.39
CA SER A 379 13.96 -8.75 -13.33
C SER A 379 13.07 -8.11 -12.27
N SER A 380 12.03 -7.34 -12.68
CA SER A 380 11.13 -6.70 -11.72
C SER A 380 10.35 -7.74 -10.91
N LEU A 381 9.72 -8.72 -11.58
CA LEU A 381 8.96 -9.75 -10.89
C LEU A 381 9.86 -10.63 -10.02
N GLY A 382 11.04 -11.03 -10.51
CA GLY A 382 12.01 -11.78 -9.72
C GLY A 382 12.38 -11.03 -8.45
N LEU A 383 12.85 -9.79 -8.57
CA LEU A 383 13.26 -9.00 -7.41
C LEU A 383 12.10 -8.73 -6.43
N ILE A 384 10.87 -8.55 -6.94
CA ILE A 384 9.66 -8.41 -6.10
C ILE A 384 9.37 -9.70 -5.33
N LEU A 385 9.37 -10.85 -6.03
CA LEU A 385 9.10 -12.14 -5.40
C LEU A 385 10.14 -12.43 -4.31
N PHE A 386 11.42 -12.09 -4.52
CA PHE A 386 12.51 -12.25 -3.56
C PHE A 386 12.64 -11.13 -2.50
N SER A 387 11.67 -10.23 -2.41
CA SER A 387 11.69 -9.08 -1.47
C SER A 387 11.29 -9.46 -0.04
N PRO A 388 11.64 -8.63 0.97
CA PRO A 388 11.34 -8.90 2.38
C PRO A 388 9.84 -9.08 2.65
N MET A 389 9.00 -8.31 1.94
CA MET A 389 7.57 -8.43 2.13
C MET A 389 7.00 -9.71 1.55
N MET A 390 7.38 -10.10 0.33
CA MET A 390 6.90 -11.36 -0.25
C MET A 390 7.35 -12.55 0.60
N TRP A 391 8.57 -12.50 1.15
CA TRP A 391 9.05 -13.47 2.14
C TRP A 391 8.17 -13.55 3.39
N ASN A 392 7.66 -12.40 3.86
CA ASN A 392 6.70 -12.37 4.96
C ASN A 392 5.38 -13.04 4.58
N ILE A 393 4.86 -12.78 3.36
CA ILE A 393 3.66 -13.44 2.84
C ILE A 393 3.87 -14.96 2.69
N TYR A 394 5.09 -15.40 2.37
CA TYR A 394 5.44 -16.82 2.28
C TYR A 394 5.64 -17.49 3.65
N GLY A 395 5.65 -16.74 4.76
CA GLY A 395 5.94 -17.26 6.09
C GLY A 395 7.41 -17.58 6.36
N LEU A 396 8.33 -17.08 5.52
CA LEU A 396 9.78 -17.37 5.61
C LEU A 396 10.57 -16.32 6.42
N GLY A 397 9.89 -15.26 6.87
CA GLY A 397 10.45 -14.15 7.64
C GLY A 397 11.18 -13.13 6.76
N ALA A 398 10.83 -11.85 6.94
CA ALA A 398 11.34 -10.76 6.10
C ALA A 398 12.88 -10.59 6.13
N ALA A 399 13.52 -10.93 7.25
CA ALA A 399 14.98 -10.80 7.41
C ALA A 399 15.78 -11.78 6.54
N ASN A 400 15.16 -12.89 6.11
CA ASN A 400 15.81 -13.94 5.32
C ASN A 400 15.69 -13.70 3.80
N ALA A 401 15.13 -12.56 3.39
CA ALA A 401 14.90 -12.27 1.99
C ALA A 401 16.24 -12.05 1.23
N PRO A 402 16.45 -12.72 0.08
CA PRO A 402 17.67 -12.56 -0.71
C PRO A 402 17.86 -11.14 -1.26
N VAL A 403 16.77 -10.42 -1.50
CA VAL A 403 16.78 -9.05 -2.00
C VAL A 403 16.38 -8.11 -0.86
N PRO A 404 17.25 -7.18 -0.43
CA PRO A 404 16.96 -6.30 0.70
C PRO A 404 16.14 -5.05 0.32
N LEU A 405 15.53 -5.03 -0.88
CA LEU A 405 14.71 -3.94 -1.40
C LEU A 405 13.26 -4.38 -1.50
N GLU A 406 12.32 -3.54 -1.08
CA GLU A 406 10.88 -3.79 -1.25
C GLU A 406 10.43 -3.41 -2.67
N ASN A 407 10.99 -2.33 -3.22
CA ASN A 407 10.73 -1.87 -4.57
C ASN A 407 12.02 -1.93 -5.40
N PRO A 408 12.10 -2.82 -6.41
CA PRO A 408 13.32 -2.98 -7.19
C PRO A 408 13.41 -2.08 -8.45
N GLY A 409 12.52 -1.09 -8.62
CA GLY A 409 12.50 -0.20 -9.78
C GLY A 409 13.84 0.43 -10.13
N ILE A 410 14.67 0.78 -9.13
CA ILE A 410 16.01 1.33 -9.31
C ILE A 410 16.99 0.38 -10.01
N ILE A 411 16.74 -0.93 -9.96
CA ILE A 411 17.56 -1.95 -10.61
C ILE A 411 16.91 -2.39 -11.93
N SER A 412 15.62 -2.74 -11.88
CA SER A 412 14.92 -3.32 -13.03
C SER A 412 14.70 -2.33 -14.18
N ILE A 413 14.48 -1.05 -13.89
CA ILE A 413 14.27 -0.02 -14.92
C ILE A 413 15.57 0.22 -15.71
N PRO A 414 16.72 0.56 -15.08
CA PRO A 414 17.97 0.72 -15.82
C PRO A 414 18.42 -0.54 -16.54
N LEU A 415 18.25 -1.72 -15.93
CA LEU A 415 18.59 -2.99 -16.56
C LEU A 415 17.83 -3.18 -17.88
N SER A 416 16.54 -2.86 -17.90
CA SER A 416 15.72 -2.95 -19.11
C SER A 416 16.19 -1.97 -20.20
N PHE A 417 16.57 -0.74 -19.85
CA PHE A 417 17.21 0.20 -20.79
C PHE A 417 18.53 -0.33 -21.34
N VAL A 418 19.40 -0.88 -20.49
CA VAL A 418 20.69 -1.43 -20.91
C VAL A 418 20.50 -2.60 -21.87
N VAL A 419 19.60 -3.54 -21.54
CA VAL A 419 19.28 -4.68 -22.42
C VAL A 419 18.75 -4.19 -23.76
N LEU A 420 17.86 -3.19 -23.77
CA LEU A 420 17.35 -2.61 -25.01
C LEU A 420 18.50 -2.09 -25.88
N VAL A 421 19.40 -1.29 -25.30
CA VAL A 421 20.52 -0.68 -26.00
C VAL A 421 21.47 -1.74 -26.55
N VAL A 422 21.90 -2.69 -25.70
CA VAL A 422 22.86 -3.73 -26.09
C VAL A 422 22.29 -4.61 -27.20
N VAL A 423 21.07 -5.12 -27.04
CA VAL A 423 20.46 -6.00 -28.05
C VAL A 423 20.18 -5.21 -29.32
N SER A 424 19.69 -3.98 -29.23
CA SER A 424 19.43 -3.17 -30.43
C SER A 424 20.70 -2.86 -31.20
N LEU A 425 21.82 -2.59 -30.55
CA LEU A 425 23.12 -2.41 -31.22
C LEU A 425 23.59 -3.73 -31.86
N ALA A 426 23.39 -4.86 -31.19
CA ALA A 426 23.77 -6.18 -31.69
C ALA A 426 22.89 -6.67 -32.86
N THR A 427 21.65 -6.20 -32.96
CA THR A 427 20.68 -6.63 -33.98
C THR A 427 20.36 -5.58 -35.03
N GLN A 428 21.20 -4.55 -35.18
CA GLN A 428 21.03 -3.59 -36.27
C GLN A 428 21.12 -4.29 -37.63
N PRO A 429 20.24 -3.96 -38.59
CA PRO A 429 20.41 -4.45 -39.94
C PRO A 429 21.75 -3.97 -40.48
N ALA A 430 22.56 -4.91 -40.99
CA ALA A 430 23.83 -4.61 -41.64
C ALA A 430 23.54 -3.76 -42.89
N HIS A 431 23.92 -2.48 -42.85
CA HIS A 431 23.77 -1.50 -43.93
C HIS A 431 22.35 -1.36 -44.50
N VAL A 432 21.61 -0.34 -44.03
CA VAL A 432 20.51 0.22 -44.83
C VAL A 432 21.14 0.86 -46.07
N SER A 433 20.88 0.28 -47.24
CA SER A 433 21.24 0.88 -48.54
C SER A 433 20.58 2.26 -48.65
N ALA A 434 21.26 3.23 -49.25
CA ALA A 434 20.74 4.59 -49.44
C ALA A 434 19.35 4.65 -50.11
N ALA A 435 18.96 3.60 -50.83
CA ALA A 435 17.65 3.46 -51.48
C ALA A 435 16.49 3.29 -50.47
N ASP A 436 16.69 2.59 -49.36
CA ASP A 436 15.61 2.33 -48.39
C ASP A 436 15.28 3.57 -47.54
N THR A 437 16.27 4.44 -47.35
CA THR A 437 16.11 5.73 -46.67
C THR A 437 15.22 6.70 -47.47
N GLN A 438 15.26 6.64 -48.80
CA GLN A 438 14.42 7.45 -49.68
C GLN A 438 12.95 6.99 -49.64
N VAL A 439 12.71 5.68 -49.64
CA VAL A 439 11.37 5.10 -49.55
C VAL A 439 10.72 5.38 -48.18
N GLN A 440 11.49 5.29 -47.08
CA GLN A 440 10.98 5.68 -45.77
C GLN A 440 10.69 7.18 -45.65
N ALA A 441 11.51 8.04 -46.28
CA ALA A 441 11.26 9.48 -46.29
C ALA A 441 9.99 9.86 -47.09
N GLU A 442 9.72 9.18 -48.20
CA GLU A 442 8.46 9.37 -48.97
C GLU A 442 7.22 8.87 -48.22
N LEU A 443 7.34 7.78 -47.44
CA LEU A 443 6.24 7.24 -46.65
C LEU A 443 5.91 8.08 -45.41
N ILE A 444 6.89 8.79 -44.82
CA ILE A 444 6.67 9.69 -43.69
C ILE A 444 6.11 11.05 -44.15
N ALA A 445 6.28 11.41 -45.43
CA ALA A 445 5.78 12.65 -46.01
C ALA A 445 4.32 12.58 -46.51
N LYS A 446 3.72 11.39 -46.58
CA LYS A 446 2.29 11.16 -46.85
C LYS A 446 1.55 10.88 -45.55
#